data_AF-A0AA40HK49-F1
#
_entry.id   AF-A0AA40HK49-F1
#
_cell.length_a   1.000
_cell.length_b   1.000
_cell.length_c   1.000
_cell.angle_alpha   90.00
_cell.angle_beta   90.00
_cell.angle_gamma   90.00
#
_symmetry.space_group_name_H-M   'P 1'
#
loop_
_entity.id
_entity.type
_entity.pdbx_description
1 polymer ?
#
loop_
_entity_poly.entity_id
_entity_poly.type
_entity_poly.pdbx_seq_one_letter_code
_entity_poly.pdbx_strand_id
1 'polypeptide(L)'
;MLSKAPQGQLLLDLADSMSTKGTKSGTFVMYNCARLATLFEGYQRGVDQGLYPTFPPVSSLDFSLLREEGEWLLLFNSVLPFPDLLSQTTALDAARTEMVCKFLVQLSMDFSSYYNRVHILGEPRPHLFGQMFARLQLLRAVQEVLHAGLATLGLPPLSYL
;
A
#
# COMPACT_ATOMS: atom_id res chain seq x y z
N MET A 1 -12.45 0.54 -15.93
CA MET A 1 -13.40 1.56 -16.43
C MET A 1 -13.04 2.96 -15.93
N LEU A 2 -12.61 3.13 -14.67
CA LEU A 2 -12.28 4.44 -14.08
C LEU A 2 -10.90 5.05 -14.46
N SER A 3 -10.12 4.37 -15.31
CA SER A 3 -8.72 4.72 -15.61
C SER A 3 -8.47 5.28 -17.02
N LYS A 4 -9.52 5.57 -17.80
CA LYS A 4 -9.38 6.06 -19.18
C LYS A 4 -9.84 7.52 -19.29
N ALA A 5 -9.05 8.33 -20.00
CA ALA A 5 -9.30 9.74 -20.27
C ALA A 5 -10.61 9.99 -21.06
N PRO A 6 -11.29 11.13 -20.87
CA PRO A 6 -12.64 11.38 -21.39
C PRO A 6 -12.74 11.63 -22.91
N GLN A 7 -11.63 11.68 -23.65
CA GLN A 7 -11.63 12.04 -25.09
C GLN A 7 -11.20 10.89 -26.03
N GLY A 8 -10.80 9.73 -25.50
CA GLY A 8 -10.52 8.56 -26.33
C GLY A 8 -11.79 7.74 -26.55
N GLN A 9 -12.07 7.33 -27.79
CA GLN A 9 -13.09 6.33 -28.09
C GLN A 9 -12.97 5.16 -27.10
N LEU A 10 -14.02 4.96 -26.31
CA LEU A 10 -14.04 3.98 -25.24
C LEU A 10 -14.29 2.60 -25.86
N LEU A 11 -13.24 2.02 -26.44
CA LEU A 11 -13.23 0.62 -26.84
C LEU A 11 -13.33 -0.22 -25.55
N LEU A 12 -14.52 -0.77 -25.33
CA LEU A 12 -14.84 -1.70 -24.24
C LEU A 12 -14.22 -3.07 -24.56
N ASP A 13 -12.91 -3.16 -24.37
CA ASP A 13 -12.22 -4.44 -24.43
C ASP A 13 -12.34 -5.13 -23.07
N LEU A 14 -13.45 -5.87 -22.88
CA LEU A 14 -13.81 -6.55 -21.63
C LEU A 14 -12.69 -7.49 -21.13
N ALA A 15 -11.90 -8.05 -22.05
CA ALA A 15 -10.76 -8.92 -21.76
C ALA A 15 -9.63 -8.22 -21.00
N ASP A 16 -9.37 -6.94 -21.30
CA ASP A 16 -8.26 -6.18 -20.70
C ASP A 16 -8.64 -5.61 -19.32
N SER A 17 -9.93 -5.30 -19.12
CA SER A 17 -10.46 -4.89 -17.81
C SER A 17 -10.55 -6.02 -16.79
N MET A 18 -10.58 -7.28 -17.23
CA MET A 18 -10.59 -8.48 -16.36
C MET A 18 -9.25 -9.22 -16.35
N SER A 19 -8.22 -8.69 -17.02
CA SER A 19 -6.90 -9.30 -17.04
C SER A 19 -6.27 -9.25 -15.64
N THR A 20 -6.19 -10.41 -15.00
CA THR A 20 -5.50 -10.64 -13.71
C THR A 20 -3.97 -10.66 -13.86
N LYS A 21 -3.46 -10.58 -15.11
CA LYS A 21 -2.04 -10.75 -15.43
C LYS A 21 -1.25 -9.43 -15.49
N GLY A 22 -1.91 -8.27 -15.36
CA GLY A 22 -1.29 -6.95 -15.49
C GLY A 22 -1.10 -6.22 -14.16
N THR A 23 0.10 -5.67 -13.93
CA THR A 23 0.42 -4.78 -12.79
C THR A 23 -0.35 -3.45 -12.83
N LYS A 24 -1.11 -3.17 -13.90
CA LYS A 24 -1.89 -1.94 -14.12
C LYS A 24 -3.39 -2.10 -13.82
N SER A 25 -3.79 -3.19 -13.17
CA SER A 25 -5.20 -3.53 -12.92
C SER A 25 -5.62 -3.23 -11.47
N GLY A 26 -6.91 -2.92 -11.26
CA GLY A 26 -7.49 -2.81 -9.92
C GLY A 26 -7.33 -4.09 -9.10
N THR A 27 -7.31 -5.27 -9.74
CA THR A 27 -7.02 -6.55 -9.06
C THR A 27 -5.63 -6.57 -8.45
N PHE A 28 -4.63 -5.94 -9.08
CA PHE A 28 -3.28 -5.87 -8.54
C PHE A 28 -3.23 -4.99 -7.28
N VAL A 29 -3.99 -3.89 -7.26
CA VAL A 29 -4.13 -3.04 -6.05
C VAL A 29 -4.76 -3.85 -4.91
N MET A 30 -5.84 -4.57 -5.19
CA MET A 30 -6.53 -5.39 -4.18
C MET A 30 -5.65 -6.53 -3.66
N TYR A 31 -4.88 -7.19 -4.53
CA TYR A 31 -3.92 -8.20 -4.12
C TYR A 31 -2.88 -7.65 -3.14
N ASN A 32 -2.36 -6.44 -3.39
CA ASN A 32 -1.39 -5.82 -2.49
C ASN A 32 -2.02 -5.39 -1.15
N CYS A 33 -3.30 -4.99 -1.13
CA CYS A 33 -4.03 -4.75 0.11
C CYS A 33 -4.14 -6.04 0.95
N ALA A 34 -4.52 -7.15 0.32
CA ALA A 34 -4.57 -8.46 0.97
C ALA A 34 -3.20 -8.90 1.48
N ARG A 35 -2.13 -8.66 0.71
CA ARG A 35 -0.75 -8.96 1.12
C ARG A 35 -0.32 -8.20 2.37
N LEU A 36 -0.68 -6.91 2.48
CA LEU A 36 -0.45 -6.12 3.69
C LEU A 36 -1.26 -6.65 4.87
N ALA A 37 -2.54 -7.00 4.66
CA ALA A 37 -3.37 -7.60 5.71
C ALA A 37 -2.73 -8.90 6.24
N THR A 38 -2.31 -9.81 5.36
CA THR A 38 -1.63 -11.06 5.75
C THR A 38 -0.31 -10.81 6.48
N LEU A 39 0.46 -9.79 6.09
CA LEU A 39 1.67 -9.38 6.82
C LEU A 39 1.34 -9.01 8.27
N PHE A 40 0.35 -8.14 8.49
CA PHE A 40 -0.03 -7.68 9.82
C PHE A 40 -0.67 -8.78 10.67
N GLU A 41 -1.47 -9.67 10.07
CA GLU A 41 -1.97 -10.87 10.74
C GLU A 41 -0.85 -11.82 11.14
N GLY A 42 0.15 -12.00 10.27
CA GLY A 42 1.35 -12.79 10.57
C GLY A 42 2.14 -12.21 11.73
N TYR A 43 2.29 -10.89 11.79
CA TYR A 43 2.90 -10.19 12.91
C TYR A 43 2.10 -10.41 14.20
N GLN A 44 0.79 -10.16 14.17
CA GLN A 44 -0.09 -10.32 15.33
C GLN A 44 -0.05 -11.74 15.88
N ARG A 45 -0.15 -12.75 15.01
CA ARG A 45 -0.03 -14.16 15.40
C ARG A 45 1.33 -14.46 16.02
N GLY A 46 2.40 -13.87 15.50
CA GLY A 46 3.74 -14.01 16.07
C GLY A 46 3.86 -13.36 17.45
N VAL A 47 3.17 -12.26 17.71
CA VAL A 47 3.06 -11.65 19.05
C VAL A 47 2.29 -12.58 19.99
N ASP A 48 1.14 -13.11 19.56
CA ASP A 48 0.30 -14.01 20.37
C ASP A 48 1.05 -15.30 20.75
N GLN A 49 1.97 -15.75 19.90
CA GLN A 49 2.83 -16.92 20.12
C GLN A 49 4.13 -16.60 20.89
N GLY A 50 4.38 -15.33 21.23
CA GLY A 50 5.60 -14.89 21.91
C GLY A 50 6.86 -14.86 21.04
N LEU A 51 6.74 -14.95 19.71
CA LEU A 51 7.86 -14.85 18.77
C LEU A 51 8.33 -13.40 18.59
N TYR A 52 7.40 -12.45 18.59
CA TYR A 52 7.69 -11.02 18.45
C TYR A 52 7.22 -10.23 19.67
N PRO A 53 7.87 -9.11 20.01
CA PRO A 53 7.35 -8.20 21.02
C PRO A 53 6.08 -7.51 20.54
N THR A 54 5.28 -7.03 21.48
CA THR A 54 4.18 -6.10 21.19
C THR A 54 4.70 -4.85 20.49
N PHE A 55 3.84 -4.27 19.64
CA PHE A 55 4.25 -3.13 18.83
C PHE A 55 4.54 -1.94 19.75
N PRO A 56 5.75 -1.36 19.71
CA PRO A 56 6.09 -0.27 20.61
C PRO A 56 5.44 1.06 20.17
N PRO A 57 5.32 2.05 21.06
CA PRO A 57 4.78 3.36 20.69
C PRO A 57 5.57 4.00 19.53
N VAL A 58 4.90 4.67 18.60
CA VAL A 58 5.53 5.31 17.42
C VAL A 58 6.65 6.27 17.83
N SER A 59 6.50 6.98 18.95
CA SER A 59 7.51 7.91 19.49
C SER A 59 8.81 7.24 19.95
N SER A 60 8.82 5.91 20.10
CA SER A 60 10.01 5.13 20.48
C SER A 60 10.69 4.47 19.29
N LEU A 61 10.14 4.60 18.09
CA LEU A 61 10.70 4.02 16.87
C LEU A 61 11.91 4.82 16.39
N ASP A 62 12.94 4.11 15.96
CA ASP A 62 14.09 4.70 15.28
C ASP A 62 13.96 4.53 13.76
N PHE A 63 13.50 5.58 13.09
CA PHE A 63 13.35 5.61 11.63
C PHE A 63 14.69 5.71 10.88
N SER A 64 15.82 5.96 11.55
CA SER A 64 17.14 5.93 10.90
C SER A 64 17.59 4.51 10.49
N LEU A 65 16.85 3.50 10.95
CA LEU A 65 17.02 2.09 10.58
C LEU A 65 16.42 1.76 9.20
N LEU A 66 15.62 2.66 8.63
CA LEU A 66 15.17 2.59 7.24
C LEU A 66 16.30 3.08 6.32
N ARG A 67 16.84 2.18 5.51
CA ARG A 67 18.04 2.41 4.68
C ARG A 67 17.86 1.97 3.24
N GLU A 68 16.83 1.19 2.95
CA GLU A 68 16.58 0.67 1.61
C GLU A 68 15.94 1.76 0.75
N GLU A 69 16.38 1.89 -0.50
CA GLU A 69 15.84 2.89 -1.44
C GLU A 69 14.31 2.79 -1.57
N GLY A 70 13.77 1.56 -1.57
CA GLY A 70 12.33 1.31 -1.63
C GLY A 70 11.55 1.89 -0.44
N GLU A 71 12.17 2.02 0.74
CA GLU A 71 11.52 2.60 1.93
C GLU A 71 11.30 4.10 1.74
N TRP A 72 12.32 4.78 1.23
CA TRP A 72 12.27 6.19 0.90
C TRP A 72 11.31 6.48 -0.25
N LEU A 73 11.29 5.60 -1.26
CA LEU A 73 10.37 5.71 -2.39
C LEU A 73 8.92 5.64 -1.92
N LEU A 74 8.57 4.67 -1.07
CA LEU A 74 7.23 4.57 -0.48
C LEU A 74 6.86 5.80 0.36
N LEU A 75 7.81 6.28 1.18
CA LEU A 75 7.56 7.43 2.05
C LEU A 75 7.33 8.71 1.23
N PHE A 76 8.28 9.07 0.36
CA PHE A 76 8.28 10.35 -0.33
C PHE A 76 7.33 10.42 -1.53
N ASN A 77 7.10 9.31 -2.22
CA ASN A 77 6.25 9.32 -3.43
C ASN A 77 4.80 8.92 -3.13
N SER A 78 4.53 8.31 -1.98
CA SER A 78 3.20 7.80 -1.68
C SER A 78 2.65 8.31 -0.35
N VAL A 79 3.36 8.13 0.76
CA VAL A 79 2.81 8.49 2.08
C VAL A 79 2.72 10.00 2.28
N LEU A 80 3.81 10.75 2.06
CA LEU A 80 3.85 12.19 2.32
C LEU A 80 2.98 13.02 1.35
N PRO A 81 2.91 12.74 0.03
CA PRO A 81 2.10 13.55 -0.89
C PRO A 81 0.60 13.25 -0.81
N PHE A 82 0.20 12.16 -0.15
CA PHE A 82 -1.19 11.69 -0.19
C PHE A 82 -2.22 12.66 0.41
N PRO A 83 -1.97 13.33 1.56
CA PRO A 83 -2.92 14.32 2.08
C PRO A 83 -3.17 15.47 1.09
N ASP A 84 -2.13 15.92 0.39
CA ASP A 84 -2.27 16.97 -0.64
C ASP A 84 -3.07 16.47 -1.83
N LEU A 85 -2.84 15.22 -2.26
CA LEU A 85 -3.64 14.56 -3.29
C LEU A 85 -5.13 14.51 -2.88
N LEU A 86 -5.43 14.13 -1.63
CA LEU A 86 -6.79 14.09 -1.10
C LEU A 86 -7.44 15.47 -1.05
N SER A 87 -6.71 16.51 -0.62
CA SER A 87 -7.24 17.88 -0.54
C SER A 87 -7.74 18.41 -1.89
N GLN A 88 -7.18 17.91 -2.99
CA GLN A 88 -7.55 18.28 -4.35
C GLN A 88 -8.78 17.53 -4.88
N THR A 89 -9.29 16.53 -4.13
CA THR A 89 -10.38 15.62 -4.57
C THR A 89 -11.77 15.94 -4.02
N THR A 90 -12.03 17.18 -3.58
CA THR A 90 -13.33 17.61 -2.98
C THR A 90 -14.57 17.35 -3.86
N ALA A 91 -14.39 17.21 -5.18
CA ALA A 91 -15.36 16.61 -6.09
C ALA A 91 -14.62 15.74 -7.12
N LEU A 92 -14.92 14.43 -7.16
CA LEU A 92 -14.32 13.51 -8.12
C LEU A 92 -14.95 13.72 -9.50
N ASP A 93 -14.21 14.40 -10.37
CA ASP A 93 -14.42 14.35 -11.81
C ASP A 93 -13.64 13.17 -12.42
N ALA A 94 -13.84 12.93 -13.73
CA ALA A 94 -13.19 11.84 -14.44
C ALA A 94 -11.65 11.93 -14.37
N ALA A 95 -11.09 13.15 -14.43
CA ALA A 95 -9.64 13.37 -14.41
C ALA A 95 -9.04 13.04 -13.03
N ARG A 96 -9.71 13.44 -11.95
CA ARG A 96 -9.29 13.14 -10.57
C ARG A 96 -9.41 11.66 -10.24
N THR A 97 -10.49 11.02 -10.69
CA THR A 97 -10.65 9.57 -10.57
C THR A 97 -9.50 8.83 -11.25
N GLU A 98 -9.13 9.24 -12.47
CA GLU A 98 -8.00 8.68 -13.20
C GLU A 98 -6.67 8.90 -12.45
N MET A 99 -6.47 10.09 -11.87
CA MET A 99 -5.29 10.43 -11.07
C MET A 99 -5.16 9.52 -9.84
N VAL A 100 -6.23 9.32 -9.08
CA VAL A 100 -6.24 8.42 -7.91
C VAL A 100 -5.97 6.98 -8.35
N CYS A 101 -6.59 6.53 -9.44
CA CYS A 101 -6.35 5.19 -9.97
C CYS A 101 -4.88 4.99 -10.37
N LYS A 102 -4.27 5.95 -11.07
CA LYS A 102 -2.85 5.91 -11.43
C LYS A 102 -1.94 5.90 -10.21
N PHE A 103 -2.26 6.73 -9.21
CA PHE A 103 -1.55 6.77 -7.94
C PHE A 103 -1.59 5.43 -7.22
N LEU A 104 -2.77 4.82 -7.05
CA LEU A 104 -2.94 3.53 -6.36
C LEU A 104 -2.20 2.39 -7.08
N VAL A 105 -2.23 2.39 -8.41
CA VAL A 105 -1.50 1.41 -9.22
C VAL A 105 0.01 1.57 -9.03
N GLN A 106 0.52 2.81 -9.08
CA GLN A 106 1.94 3.09 -8.89
C GLN A 106 2.41 2.71 -7.47
N LEU A 107 1.68 3.14 -6.44
CA LEU A 107 1.95 2.74 -5.05
C LEU A 107 1.97 1.21 -4.89
N SER A 108 1.06 0.50 -5.55
CA SER A 108 1.02 -0.98 -5.51
C SER A 108 2.24 -1.60 -6.19
N MET A 109 2.75 -1.01 -7.27
CA MET A 109 3.98 -1.48 -7.94
C MET A 109 5.19 -1.27 -7.04
N ASP A 110 5.31 -0.08 -6.47
CA ASP A 110 6.41 0.31 -5.58
C ASP A 110 6.44 -0.56 -4.32
N PHE A 111 5.28 -0.75 -3.69
CA PHE A 111 5.13 -1.65 -2.55
C PHE A 111 5.48 -3.09 -2.91
N SER A 112 4.95 -3.62 -4.02
CA SER A 112 5.23 -5.01 -4.43
C SER A 112 6.71 -5.24 -4.70
N SER A 113 7.37 -4.27 -5.37
CA SER A 113 8.82 -4.29 -5.61
C SER A 113 9.61 -4.29 -4.31
N TYR A 114 9.27 -3.40 -3.37
CA TYR A 114 9.90 -3.31 -2.06
C TYR A 114 9.73 -4.61 -1.25
N TYR A 115 8.49 -5.09 -1.12
CA TYR A 115 8.17 -6.29 -0.32
C TYR A 115 8.87 -7.54 -0.86
N ASN A 116 9.03 -7.67 -2.18
CA ASN A 116 9.72 -8.83 -2.77
C ASN A 116 11.24 -8.85 -2.45
N ARG A 117 11.84 -7.68 -2.18
CA ARG A 117 13.27 -7.56 -1.90
C ARG A 117 13.60 -7.59 -0.42
N VAL A 118 12.67 -7.13 0.42
CA VAL A 118 12.93 -6.85 1.83
C VAL A 118 12.09 -7.75 2.72
N HIS A 119 12.77 -8.55 3.56
CA HIS A 119 12.11 -9.33 4.59
C HIS A 119 11.67 -8.44 5.75
N ILE A 120 10.35 -8.31 5.93
CA ILE A 120 9.75 -7.51 6.99
C ILE A 120 9.69 -8.33 8.29
N LEU A 121 9.01 -9.47 8.27
CA LEU A 121 8.98 -10.43 9.36
C LEU A 121 10.04 -11.51 9.10
N GLY A 122 11.17 -11.40 9.79
CA GLY A 122 12.31 -12.33 9.69
C GLY A 122 12.47 -13.17 10.95
N GLU A 123 13.65 -13.76 11.13
CA GLU A 123 13.95 -14.50 12.36
C GLU A 123 13.82 -13.60 13.61
N PRO A 124 13.29 -14.12 14.74
CA PRO A 124 13.01 -13.33 15.93
C PRO A 124 14.29 -13.02 16.73
N ARG A 125 15.19 -12.24 16.13
CA ARG A 125 16.45 -11.81 16.74
C ARG A 125 16.27 -10.42 17.36
N PRO A 126 16.53 -10.22 18.66
CA PRO A 126 16.25 -8.96 19.34
C PRO A 126 16.84 -7.70 18.70
N HIS A 127 18.06 -7.80 18.14
CA HIS A 127 18.72 -6.68 17.48
C HIS A 127 18.10 -6.29 16.13
N LEU A 128 17.22 -7.12 15.55
CA LEU A 128 16.51 -6.83 14.29
C LEU A 128 15.13 -6.21 14.53
N PHE A 129 14.59 -6.26 15.76
CA PHE A 129 13.25 -5.77 16.06
C PHE A 129 13.09 -4.27 15.79
N GLY A 130 14.11 -3.45 16.07
CA GLY A 130 14.06 -2.02 15.78
C GLY A 130 13.76 -1.73 14.31
N GLN A 131 14.49 -2.37 13.40
CA GLN A 131 14.27 -2.20 11.96
C GLN A 131 12.93 -2.80 11.52
N MET A 132 12.56 -3.97 12.04
CA MET A 132 11.26 -4.59 11.77
C MET A 132 10.11 -3.65 12.14
N PHE A 133 10.15 -3.01 13.31
CA PHE A 133 9.10 -2.10 13.74
C PHE A 133 9.03 -0.83 12.89
N ALA A 134 10.18 -0.25 12.53
CA ALA A 134 10.23 0.89 11.63
C ALA A 134 9.58 0.57 10.26
N ARG A 135 9.89 -0.61 9.71
CA ARG A 135 9.29 -1.10 8.45
C ARG A 135 7.79 -1.36 8.58
N LEU A 136 7.36 -2.01 9.66
CA LEU A 136 5.94 -2.23 9.93
C LEU A 136 5.18 -0.90 10.06
N GLN A 137 5.77 0.13 10.67
CA GLN A 137 5.15 1.45 10.76
C GLN A 137 5.02 2.12 9.38
N LEU A 138 6.07 2.05 8.55
CA LEU A 138 6.00 2.53 7.16
C LEU A 138 4.89 1.82 6.39
N LEU A 139 4.84 0.49 6.49
CA LEU A 139 3.84 -0.32 5.77
C LEU A 139 2.42 -0.12 6.30
N ARG A 140 2.25 0.27 7.57
CA ARG A 140 0.95 0.68 8.12
C ARG A 140 0.47 1.96 7.44
N ALA A 141 1.35 2.95 7.30
CA ALA A 141 1.02 4.18 6.57
C ALA A 141 0.68 3.89 5.09
N VAL A 142 1.43 2.99 4.43
CA VAL A 142 1.11 2.55 3.06
C VAL A 142 -0.28 1.89 2.98
N GLN A 143 -0.62 1.04 3.94
CA GLN A 143 -1.94 0.41 4.02
C GLN A 143 -3.06 1.45 4.18
N GLU A 144 -2.87 2.44 5.06
CA GLU A 144 -3.82 3.54 5.26
C GLU A 144 -4.02 4.36 3.97
N VAL A 145 -2.94 4.66 3.24
CA VAL A 145 -2.99 5.37 1.95
C VAL A 145 -3.76 4.56 0.90
N LEU A 146 -3.50 3.26 0.78
CA LEU A 146 -4.23 2.38 -0.14
C LEU A 146 -5.72 2.35 0.20
N HIS A 147 -6.06 2.15 1.47
CA HIS A 147 -7.45 2.08 1.93
C HIS A 147 -8.18 3.41 1.74
N ALA A 148 -7.55 4.53 2.11
CA ALA A 148 -8.15 5.85 1.94
C ALA A 148 -8.32 6.21 0.45
N GLY A 149 -7.33 5.90 -0.40
CA GLY A 149 -7.44 6.14 -1.83
C GLY A 149 -8.55 5.29 -2.47
N LEU A 150 -8.68 4.02 -2.09
CA LEU A 150 -9.81 3.17 -2.52
C LEU A 150 -11.16 3.72 -2.03
N ALA A 151 -11.23 4.19 -0.78
CA ALA A 151 -12.43 4.79 -0.22
C ALA A 151 -12.87 6.04 -0.99
N THR A 152 -11.93 6.86 -1.48
CA THR A 152 -12.29 7.99 -2.36
C THR A 152 -13.01 7.52 -3.63
N LEU A 153 -12.60 6.38 -4.20
CA LEU A 153 -13.25 5.80 -5.38
C LEU A 153 -14.59 5.11 -5.08
N GLY A 154 -15.09 5.19 -3.84
CA GLY A 154 -16.29 4.49 -3.39
C GLY A 154 -16.10 2.97 -3.25
N LEU A 155 -14.84 2.50 -3.25
CA LEU A 155 -14.50 1.10 -3.04
C LEU A 155 -14.14 0.91 -1.56
N PRO A 156 -14.96 0.20 -0.77
CA PRO A 156 -14.62 -0.02 0.62
C PRO A 156 -13.30 -0.81 0.73
N PRO A 157 -12.49 -0.56 1.77
CA PRO A 157 -11.32 -1.38 2.05
C PRO A 157 -11.74 -2.85 2.18
N LEU A 158 -11.02 -3.76 1.54
CA LEU A 158 -11.20 -5.20 1.75
C LEU A 158 -10.65 -5.57 3.14
N SER A 159 -11.40 -5.23 4.19
CA SER A 159 -11.24 -5.84 5.50
C SER A 159 -11.86 -7.24 5.41
N TYR A 160 -11.01 -8.25 5.32
CA TYR A 160 -11.30 -9.69 5.29
C TYR A 160 -11.71 -10.27 3.92
N LEU A 161 -10.77 -11.04 3.35
CA LEU A 161 -11.05 -12.29 2.65
C LEU A 161 -10.42 -13.44 3.46
#